data_AF-A0A317J8E9-F1
#
_entry.id   AF-A0A317J8E9-F1
#
_cell.length_a   1.000
_cell.length_b   1.000
_cell.length_c   1.000
_cell.angle_alpha   90.00
_cell.angle_beta   90.00
_cell.angle_gamma   90.00
#
_symmetry.space_group_name_H-M   'P 1'
#
loop_
_entity.id
_entity.type
_entity.pdbx_description
1 polymer ?
#
loop_
_entity_poly.entity_id
_entity_poly.type
_entity_poly.pdbx_seq_one_letter_code
_entity_poly.pdbx_strand_id
1 'polypeptide(L)'
;MVLMGMFVCWGTEMSRDSRLQRLISLIYKFIGYARTRGLRHATKLAMIKLARSILKHLEAGEIVQPVNPLALGSYTNHEQIRRYFQSRRGPFLRAADSLLETRPFFTLWIIPDSSWLAGLEGILLELQNQIYSDFETYVQVPRTLTQSEHRRLNGLQARFPHLHLTDEGLASNISRFRGDLILCFSAGDHIDSETLLQIAFVSQKESGCQCFYTDHDLIAGNDTTTPFFKPDWSPEYFSNRLDALYPLVMRKASLEKIGAQYGVGGGIGDLRMIYQKLIETGATGFHLREALFHRSQETDRIVRGWTLAKVQPAFKGVPLVSIVIPTNDTTRFVDGLGVVNYPTHLIQSIFERTTYVNFEVILVDNFNLSAKTKADLEKYPISYQHFKVGEKGFNFSQKINYAMSFAKGEYLVMLNDDMEVTTPDWIEQLLEYAHRPGIGVVGGKLIYPNQTIQHAGVCFNRGEAIHVYHGQSKYNRGHQDFIHSVKNFLAVTGACSMIPAKVWQALGGYDENLAIDLNDVDFCLRAFERGLRVVYNPSCELVHFHQGTMSHRIQSPADREVFFSRWSNYAKYDPFVNGPAEQLLDVDFVF
;
A
#
# COMPACT_ATOMS: atom_id res chain seq x y z
N MET A 1 -20.58 0.00 -15.92
CA MET A 1 -20.96 -0.62 -17.22
C MET A 1 -20.58 0.21 -18.44
N VAL A 2 -20.97 1.49 -18.60
CA VAL A 2 -20.57 2.29 -19.80
C VAL A 2 -19.06 2.54 -19.86
N LEU A 3 -18.44 2.94 -18.75
CA LEU A 3 -16.97 3.06 -18.65
C LEU A 3 -16.25 1.72 -18.89
N MET A 4 -16.89 0.59 -18.54
CA MET A 4 -16.34 -0.76 -18.76
C MET A 4 -16.54 -1.22 -20.22
N GLY A 5 -17.65 -0.83 -20.87
CA GLY A 5 -17.91 -1.07 -22.29
C GLY A 5 -17.03 -0.25 -23.23
N MET A 6 -16.50 0.89 -22.75
CA MET A 6 -15.51 1.70 -23.48
C MET A 6 -14.16 0.97 -23.62
N PHE A 7 -13.79 0.10 -22.66
CA PHE A 7 -12.59 -0.73 -22.76
C PHE A 7 -12.76 -1.95 -23.68
N VAL A 8 -13.96 -2.57 -23.71
CA VAL A 8 -14.22 -3.79 -24.51
C VAL A 8 -14.27 -3.52 -26.03
N CYS A 9 -14.60 -2.29 -26.46
CA CYS A 9 -14.69 -1.94 -27.88
C CYS A 9 -13.33 -1.79 -28.58
N TRP A 10 -12.22 -1.95 -27.86
CA TRP A 10 -10.85 -1.89 -28.39
C TRP A 10 -10.14 -3.24 -28.46
N GLY A 11 -10.88 -4.35 -28.37
CA GLY A 11 -10.42 -5.67 -28.82
C GLY A 11 -10.35 -5.76 -30.36
N THR A 12 -9.30 -6.37 -30.87
CA THR A 12 -8.90 -6.46 -32.28
C THR A 12 -9.88 -7.26 -33.14
N GLU A 13 -10.55 -6.61 -34.13
CA GLU A 13 -11.01 -7.16 -35.44
C GLU A 13 -12.08 -6.30 -36.19
N MET A 14 -12.69 -5.28 -35.58
CA MET A 14 -13.74 -4.46 -36.26
C MET A 14 -13.19 -3.22 -37.01
N SER A 15 -13.86 -2.75 -38.07
CA SER A 15 -13.54 -1.48 -38.75
C SER A 15 -13.85 -0.24 -37.90
N ARG A 16 -13.19 0.89 -38.16
CA ARG A 16 -13.34 2.15 -37.37
C ARG A 16 -14.79 2.64 -37.29
N ASP A 17 -15.51 2.66 -38.41
CA ASP A 17 -16.90 3.10 -38.46
C ASP A 17 -17.84 2.16 -37.71
N SER A 18 -17.61 0.86 -37.76
CA SER A 18 -18.44 -0.12 -37.07
C SER A 18 -18.25 -0.08 -35.54
N ARG A 19 -17.07 0.29 -35.04
CA ARG A 19 -16.82 0.53 -33.60
C ARG A 19 -17.48 1.81 -33.09
N LEU A 20 -17.36 2.90 -33.86
CA LEU A 20 -17.98 4.18 -33.52
C LEU A 20 -19.51 4.06 -33.48
N GLN A 21 -20.12 3.41 -34.47
CA GLN A 21 -21.56 3.15 -34.47
C GLN A 21 -22.01 2.26 -33.30
N ARG A 22 -21.20 1.26 -32.90
CA ARG A 22 -21.49 0.45 -31.71
C ARG A 22 -21.44 1.26 -30.43
N LEU A 23 -20.43 2.11 -30.27
CA LEU A 23 -20.26 2.97 -29.09
C LEU A 23 -21.39 4.01 -28.98
N ILE A 24 -21.74 4.67 -30.09
CA ILE A 24 -22.89 5.57 -30.20
C ILE A 24 -24.18 4.83 -29.82
N SER A 25 -24.39 3.61 -30.35
CA SER A 25 -25.55 2.77 -30.01
C SER A 25 -25.60 2.40 -28.52
N LEU A 26 -24.46 2.08 -27.90
CA LEU A 26 -24.34 1.79 -26.47
C LEU A 26 -24.68 2.99 -25.61
N ILE A 27 -24.25 4.19 -26.00
CA ILE A 27 -24.56 5.44 -25.29
C ILE A 27 -26.05 5.77 -25.43
N TYR A 28 -26.66 5.61 -26.61
CA TYR A 28 -28.10 5.77 -26.79
C TYR A 28 -28.91 4.74 -25.97
N LYS A 29 -28.48 3.47 -25.94
CA LYS A 29 -29.08 2.43 -25.08
C LYS A 29 -28.93 2.78 -23.60
N PHE A 30 -27.80 3.34 -23.19
CA PHE A 30 -27.59 3.80 -21.83
C PHE A 30 -28.45 5.02 -21.46
N ILE A 31 -28.64 5.98 -22.36
CA ILE A 31 -29.60 7.08 -22.18
C ILE A 31 -31.01 6.53 -22.01
N GLY A 32 -31.41 5.57 -22.84
CA GLY A 32 -32.70 4.87 -22.72
C GLY A 32 -32.84 4.12 -21.39
N TYR A 33 -31.77 3.46 -20.95
CA TYR A 33 -31.72 2.73 -19.69
C TYR A 33 -31.76 3.66 -18.46
N ALA A 34 -31.05 4.79 -18.50
CA ALA A 34 -31.06 5.79 -17.44
C ALA A 34 -32.45 6.45 -17.28
N ARG A 35 -33.21 6.59 -18.37
CA ARG A 35 -34.60 7.10 -18.34
C ARG A 35 -35.55 6.15 -17.60
N THR A 36 -35.37 4.84 -17.75
CA THR A 36 -36.36 3.81 -17.37
C THR A 36 -36.18 3.20 -15.96
N ARG A 37 -34.99 3.32 -15.33
CA ARG A 37 -34.74 2.79 -13.97
C ARG A 37 -35.27 3.70 -12.84
N GLY A 38 -35.48 3.17 -11.64
CA GLY A 38 -35.83 3.95 -10.42
C GLY A 38 -34.68 4.76 -9.81
N LEU A 39 -33.79 5.35 -10.62
CA LEU A 39 -32.73 6.24 -10.14
C LEU A 39 -33.30 7.59 -9.70
N ARG A 40 -32.67 8.25 -8.74
CA ARG A 40 -33.00 9.63 -8.34
C ARG A 40 -32.95 10.55 -9.56
N HIS A 41 -33.89 11.49 -9.66
CA HIS A 41 -34.08 12.34 -10.84
C HIS A 41 -32.81 13.13 -11.23
N ALA A 42 -32.09 13.65 -10.23
CA ALA A 42 -30.81 14.35 -10.44
C ALA A 42 -29.75 13.45 -11.08
N THR A 43 -29.59 12.21 -10.58
CA THR A 43 -28.67 11.21 -11.13
C THR A 43 -29.02 10.83 -12.57
N LYS A 44 -30.32 10.70 -12.89
CA LYS A 44 -30.78 10.48 -14.27
C LYS A 44 -30.39 11.63 -15.17
N LEU A 45 -30.66 12.88 -14.76
CA LEU A 45 -30.32 14.05 -15.55
C LEU A 45 -28.82 14.19 -15.76
N ALA A 46 -28.02 13.96 -14.72
CA ALA A 46 -26.56 13.97 -14.76
C ALA A 46 -26.02 12.96 -15.79
N MET A 47 -26.46 11.70 -15.71
CA MET A 47 -26.06 10.64 -16.63
C MET A 47 -26.50 10.94 -18.07
N ILE A 48 -27.70 11.48 -18.27
CA ILE A 48 -28.20 11.84 -19.60
C ILE A 48 -27.44 13.05 -20.18
N LYS A 49 -27.13 14.07 -19.37
CA LYS A 49 -26.31 15.21 -19.81
C LYS A 49 -24.91 14.78 -20.21
N LEU A 50 -24.28 13.92 -19.41
CA LEU A 50 -22.97 13.36 -19.69
C LEU A 50 -22.96 12.54 -20.99
N ALA A 51 -23.92 11.61 -21.11
CA ALA A 51 -24.05 10.77 -22.29
C ALA A 51 -24.34 11.60 -23.57
N ARG A 52 -25.16 12.64 -23.48
CA ARG A 52 -25.41 13.59 -24.58
C ARG A 52 -24.18 14.41 -24.95
N SER A 53 -23.37 14.81 -23.97
CA SER A 53 -22.11 15.51 -24.20
C SER A 53 -21.11 14.61 -24.94
N ILE A 54 -20.96 13.35 -24.50
CA ILE A 54 -20.12 12.36 -25.19
C ILE A 54 -20.60 12.12 -26.62
N LEU A 55 -21.92 11.98 -26.83
CA LEU A 55 -22.52 11.83 -28.14
C LEU A 55 -22.20 13.01 -29.07
N LYS A 56 -22.35 14.25 -28.58
CA LYS A 56 -22.05 15.45 -29.36
C LYS A 56 -20.61 15.46 -29.89
N HIS A 57 -19.64 15.06 -29.06
CA HIS A 57 -18.23 15.00 -29.46
C HIS A 57 -17.90 13.80 -30.37
N LEU A 58 -18.58 12.66 -30.19
CA LEU A 58 -18.44 11.50 -31.08
C LEU A 58 -19.06 11.75 -32.46
N GLU A 59 -20.23 12.40 -32.52
CA GLU A 59 -20.94 12.75 -33.76
C GLU A 59 -20.21 13.87 -34.54
N ALA A 60 -19.50 14.76 -33.86
CA ALA A 60 -18.63 15.77 -34.48
C ALA A 60 -17.32 15.19 -35.05
N GLY A 61 -17.03 13.89 -34.87
CA GLY A 61 -15.81 13.26 -35.35
C GLY A 61 -14.53 13.68 -34.59
N GLU A 62 -14.67 14.41 -33.48
CA GLU A 62 -13.55 14.97 -32.71
C GLU A 62 -12.80 13.91 -31.89
N ILE A 63 -13.47 12.79 -31.59
CA ILE A 63 -12.91 11.70 -30.82
C ILE A 63 -12.66 10.50 -31.75
N VAL A 64 -11.45 9.94 -31.65
CA VAL A 64 -10.92 8.71 -32.29
C VAL A 64 -10.19 8.93 -33.62
N GLN A 65 -8.90 9.27 -33.55
CA GLN A 65 -7.92 8.42 -34.23
C GLN A 65 -7.53 7.30 -33.25
N PRO A 66 -7.55 6.02 -33.67
CA PRO A 66 -7.03 4.95 -32.83
C PRO A 66 -5.52 5.12 -32.68
N VAL A 67 -5.01 4.84 -31.48
CA VAL A 67 -3.57 4.68 -31.23
C VAL A 67 -3.10 3.53 -32.13
N ASN A 68 -2.26 3.84 -33.12
CA ASN A 68 -1.49 2.80 -33.79
C ASN A 68 -0.40 2.35 -32.80
N PRO A 69 -0.40 1.10 -32.32
CA PRO A 69 0.66 0.61 -31.43
C PRO A 69 2.06 0.73 -32.06
N LEU A 70 2.13 0.75 -33.41
CA LEU A 70 3.37 0.97 -34.16
C LEU A 70 3.71 2.46 -34.33
N ALA A 71 2.79 3.40 -34.06
CA ALA A 71 3.09 4.84 -34.00
C ALA A 71 3.56 5.28 -32.60
N LEU A 72 3.45 4.43 -31.57
CA LEU A 72 4.20 4.60 -30.31
C LEU A 72 5.71 4.43 -30.50
N GLY A 73 6.16 3.96 -31.68
CA GLY A 73 7.57 3.84 -32.04
C GLY A 73 8.35 5.16 -32.13
N SER A 74 7.70 6.32 -31.96
CA SER A 74 8.36 7.63 -31.88
C SER A 74 8.08 8.41 -30.59
N TYR A 75 7.21 7.92 -29.69
CA TYR A 75 6.91 8.55 -28.40
C TYR A 75 7.68 7.83 -27.30
N THR A 76 8.88 8.31 -27.00
CA THR A 76 9.79 7.69 -26.03
C THR A 76 9.55 8.13 -24.58
N ASN A 77 8.57 9.00 -24.31
CA ASN A 77 8.38 9.61 -23.01
C ASN A 77 6.88 9.65 -22.57
N HIS A 78 6.64 9.19 -21.34
CA HIS A 78 5.34 9.10 -20.65
C HIS A 78 4.54 10.41 -20.69
N GLU A 79 5.24 11.55 -20.70
CA GLU A 79 4.63 12.88 -20.73
C GLU A 79 3.87 13.20 -22.03
N GLN A 80 4.33 12.71 -23.18
CA GLN A 80 3.66 12.95 -24.46
C GLN A 80 2.33 12.17 -24.55
N ILE A 81 2.31 10.95 -24.02
CA ILE A 81 1.10 10.12 -23.91
C ILE A 81 0.10 10.78 -22.95
N ARG A 82 0.59 11.29 -21.82
CA ARG A 82 -0.20 12.01 -20.82
C ARG A 82 -0.88 13.27 -21.38
N ARG A 83 -0.10 14.18 -21.98
CA ARG A 83 -0.63 15.44 -22.57
C ARG A 83 -1.67 15.13 -23.66
N TYR A 84 -1.47 14.05 -24.43
CA TYR A 84 -2.44 13.57 -25.41
C TYR A 84 -3.77 13.16 -24.77
N PHE A 85 -3.78 12.36 -23.70
CA PHE A 85 -5.02 11.94 -23.04
C PHE A 85 -5.72 13.09 -22.27
N GLN A 86 -4.97 13.93 -21.57
CA GLN A 86 -5.50 15.11 -20.86
C GLN A 86 -6.24 16.06 -21.81
N SER A 87 -5.66 16.34 -22.98
CA SER A 87 -6.27 17.22 -23.99
C SER A 87 -7.65 16.74 -24.46
N ARG A 88 -7.90 15.42 -24.43
CA ARG A 88 -9.16 14.80 -24.85
C ARG A 88 -10.15 14.55 -23.70
N ARG A 89 -9.69 14.47 -22.45
CA ARG A 89 -10.53 14.31 -21.25
C ARG A 89 -11.07 15.64 -20.70
N GLY A 90 -10.35 16.75 -20.91
CA GLY A 90 -10.69 18.06 -20.35
C GLY A 90 -12.15 18.54 -20.55
N PRO A 91 -12.74 18.46 -21.78
CA PRO A 91 -14.14 18.84 -21.99
C PRO A 91 -15.15 17.98 -21.21
N PHE A 92 -14.87 16.69 -21.05
CA PHE A 92 -15.70 15.77 -20.28
C PHE A 92 -15.65 16.10 -18.79
N LEU A 93 -14.46 16.37 -18.26
CA LEU A 93 -14.27 16.71 -16.85
C LEU A 93 -14.89 18.08 -16.50
N ARG A 94 -14.82 19.06 -17.41
CA ARG A 94 -15.57 20.32 -17.26
C ARG A 94 -17.08 20.11 -17.19
N ALA A 95 -17.62 19.17 -17.95
CA ALA A 95 -19.04 18.80 -17.82
C ALA A 95 -19.31 18.06 -16.50
N ALA A 96 -18.36 17.25 -16.04
CA ALA A 96 -18.47 16.50 -14.79
C ALA A 96 -18.54 17.42 -13.56
N ASP A 97 -17.86 18.57 -13.55
CA ASP A 97 -17.96 19.56 -12.46
C ASP A 97 -19.42 19.90 -12.07
N SER A 98 -20.34 19.94 -13.04
CA SER A 98 -21.77 20.17 -12.80
C SER A 98 -22.53 19.00 -12.15
N LEU A 99 -21.87 17.85 -11.94
CA LEU A 99 -22.44 16.62 -11.37
C LEU A 99 -22.09 16.42 -9.89
N LEU A 100 -21.25 17.29 -9.31
CA LEU A 100 -20.95 17.25 -7.89
C LEU A 100 -22.23 17.51 -7.07
N GLU A 101 -22.52 16.63 -6.11
CA GLU A 101 -23.71 16.78 -5.24
C GLU A 101 -23.48 17.89 -4.22
N THR A 102 -22.26 17.96 -3.68
CA THR A 102 -21.77 19.06 -2.85
C THR A 102 -20.47 19.61 -3.44
N ARG A 103 -20.16 20.87 -3.18
CA ARG A 103 -18.92 21.50 -3.66
C ARG A 103 -17.99 21.74 -2.47
N PRO A 104 -17.12 20.77 -2.11
CA PRO A 104 -16.20 20.94 -1.00
C PRO A 104 -15.25 22.11 -1.28
N PHE A 105 -15.05 22.98 -0.30
CA PHE A 105 -14.10 24.08 -0.44
C PHE A 105 -12.69 23.58 -0.06
N PHE A 106 -11.69 23.88 -0.89
CA PHE A 106 -10.30 23.52 -0.60
C PHE A 106 -9.53 24.69 -0.01
N THR A 107 -8.63 24.41 0.92
CA THR A 107 -7.53 25.29 1.27
C THR A 107 -6.24 24.65 0.77
N LEU A 108 -5.54 25.38 -0.09
CA LEU A 108 -4.27 24.95 -0.68
C LEU A 108 -3.13 25.57 0.12
N TRP A 109 -2.37 24.75 0.84
CA TRP A 109 -1.23 25.18 1.63
C TRP A 109 0.07 24.91 0.88
N ILE A 110 0.65 25.97 0.33
CA ILE A 110 1.89 25.93 -0.45
C ILE A 110 3.08 26.20 0.47
N ILE A 111 4.04 25.30 0.43
CA ILE A 111 5.23 25.34 1.27
C ILE A 111 6.45 25.72 0.43
N PRO A 112 7.34 26.60 0.96
CA PRO A 112 8.55 26.98 0.24
C PRO A 112 9.60 25.87 0.27
N ASP A 113 10.12 25.50 -0.91
CA ASP A 113 11.41 24.83 -1.08
C ASP A 113 12.57 25.84 -1.27
N SER A 114 13.80 25.36 -1.56
CA SER A 114 14.96 26.26 -1.73
C SER A 114 14.87 27.20 -2.95
N SER A 115 13.96 26.93 -3.89
CA SER A 115 13.71 27.69 -5.12
C SER A 115 12.29 28.27 -5.20
N TRP A 116 11.60 28.34 -4.06
CA TRP A 116 10.15 28.46 -3.99
C TRP A 116 9.55 29.65 -4.73
N LEU A 117 10.21 30.81 -4.75
CA LEU A 117 9.68 31.99 -5.45
C LEU A 117 9.64 31.83 -6.97
N ALA A 118 10.54 31.03 -7.54
CA ALA A 118 10.51 30.72 -8.97
C ALA A 118 9.37 29.76 -9.29
N GLY A 119 9.21 28.71 -8.49
CA GLY A 119 8.11 27.73 -8.64
C GLY A 119 6.72 28.32 -8.34
N LEU A 120 6.63 29.21 -7.36
CA LEU A 120 5.36 29.76 -6.85
C LEU A 120 4.51 30.40 -7.95
N GLU A 121 5.12 31.15 -8.86
CA GLU A 121 4.36 31.78 -9.95
C GLU A 121 3.81 30.74 -10.94
N GLY A 122 4.58 29.71 -11.24
CA GLY A 122 4.17 28.60 -12.11
C GLY A 122 2.99 27.84 -11.51
N ILE A 123 3.09 27.46 -10.23
CA ILE A 123 2.02 26.71 -9.58
C ILE A 123 0.75 27.54 -9.39
N LEU A 124 0.86 28.85 -9.11
CA LEU A 124 -0.31 29.74 -9.06
C LEU A 124 -1.03 29.85 -10.42
N LEU A 125 -0.27 29.83 -11.53
CA LEU A 125 -0.83 29.77 -12.89
C LEU A 125 -1.53 28.44 -13.17
N GLU A 126 -0.97 27.32 -12.74
CA GLU A 126 -1.61 26.00 -12.84
C GLU A 126 -2.89 25.92 -12.01
N LEU A 127 -2.90 26.53 -10.82
CA LEU A 127 -4.08 26.63 -9.97
C LEU A 127 -5.19 27.48 -10.63
N GLN A 128 -4.86 28.58 -11.30
CA GLN A 128 -5.84 29.34 -12.10
C GLN A 128 -6.45 28.53 -13.24
N ASN A 129 -5.75 27.52 -13.73
CA ASN A 129 -6.21 26.64 -14.81
C ASN A 129 -6.91 25.36 -14.30
N GLN A 130 -7.11 25.21 -12.98
CA GLN A 130 -7.89 24.11 -12.45
C GLN A 130 -9.33 24.15 -12.97
N ILE A 131 -9.87 22.99 -13.31
CA ILE A 131 -11.28 22.83 -13.70
C ILE A 131 -12.20 23.13 -12.51
N TYR A 132 -11.76 22.81 -11.30
CA TYR A 132 -12.47 23.07 -10.06
C TYR A 132 -12.04 24.40 -9.44
N SER A 133 -12.99 25.30 -9.19
CA SER A 133 -12.71 26.70 -8.81
C SER A 133 -12.87 27.04 -7.33
N ASP A 134 -13.38 26.12 -6.50
CA ASP A 134 -13.75 26.44 -5.12
C ASP A 134 -12.59 26.17 -4.16
N PHE A 135 -11.62 27.07 -4.18
CA PHE A 135 -10.45 27.00 -3.31
C PHE A 135 -9.93 28.38 -2.89
N GLU A 136 -9.16 28.40 -1.81
CA GLU A 136 -8.30 29.51 -1.40
C GLU A 136 -6.85 29.03 -1.29
N THR A 137 -5.90 29.94 -1.44
CA THR A 137 -4.47 29.59 -1.44
C THR A 137 -3.74 30.31 -0.31
N TYR A 138 -3.01 29.55 0.50
CA TYR A 138 -2.10 30.04 1.51
C TYR A 138 -0.66 29.68 1.12
N VAL A 139 0.24 30.65 1.18
CA VAL A 139 1.68 30.43 1.01
C VAL A 139 2.37 30.72 2.32
N GLN A 140 3.09 29.73 2.84
CA GLN A 140 3.99 29.95 3.95
C GLN A 140 5.23 30.73 3.47
N VAL A 141 5.49 31.89 4.04
CA VAL A 141 6.64 32.73 3.70
C VAL A 141 7.68 32.71 4.83
N PRO A 142 8.99 32.79 4.52
CA PRO A 142 10.01 33.02 5.53
C PRO A 142 9.74 34.30 6.33
N ARG A 143 10.07 34.30 7.63
CA ARG A 143 9.94 35.48 8.51
C ARG A 143 10.76 36.68 8.04
N THR A 144 11.88 36.42 7.38
CA THR A 144 12.78 37.42 6.81
C THR A 144 12.81 37.28 5.29
N LEU A 145 12.40 38.34 4.61
CA LEU A 145 12.38 38.44 3.15
C LEU A 145 13.25 39.62 2.72
N THR A 146 13.94 39.48 1.60
CA THR A 146 14.62 40.59 0.94
C THR A 146 13.62 41.53 0.27
N GLN A 147 14.05 42.76 -0.02
CA GLN A 147 13.20 43.76 -0.70
C GLN A 147 12.76 43.30 -2.10
N SER A 148 13.55 42.45 -2.78
CA SER A 148 13.17 41.86 -4.07
C SER A 148 12.00 40.88 -3.92
N GLU A 149 12.07 40.02 -2.90
CA GLU A 149 11.05 39.01 -2.63
C GLU A 149 9.74 39.65 -2.19
N HIS A 150 9.78 40.67 -1.32
CA HIS A 150 8.61 41.48 -0.98
C HIS A 150 7.93 42.08 -2.22
N ARG A 151 8.71 42.67 -3.14
CA ARG A 151 8.15 43.24 -4.38
C ARG A 151 7.48 42.18 -5.24
N ARG A 152 8.11 41.01 -5.39
CA ARG A 152 7.55 39.91 -6.19
C ARG A 152 6.27 39.35 -5.57
N LEU A 153 6.24 39.13 -4.25
CA LEU A 153 5.06 38.65 -3.54
C LEU A 153 3.88 39.63 -3.62
N ASN A 154 4.14 40.94 -3.46
CA ASN A 154 3.10 41.96 -3.64
C ASN A 154 2.52 41.94 -5.06
N GLY A 155 3.37 41.74 -6.07
CA GLY A 155 2.92 41.57 -7.46
C GLY A 155 2.05 40.32 -7.65
N LEU A 156 2.40 39.20 -7.03
CA LEU A 156 1.59 37.99 -7.05
C LEU A 156 0.26 38.20 -6.32
N GLN A 157 0.25 38.78 -5.12
CA GLN A 157 -0.98 39.01 -4.36
C GLN A 157 -1.95 39.95 -5.08
N ALA A 158 -1.44 40.95 -5.81
CA ALA A 158 -2.25 41.81 -6.67
C ALA A 158 -2.86 41.06 -7.87
N ARG A 159 -2.18 40.03 -8.40
CA ARG A 159 -2.62 39.21 -9.53
C ARG A 159 -3.55 38.06 -9.12
N PHE A 160 -3.39 37.55 -7.91
CA PHE A 160 -4.11 36.39 -7.38
C PHE A 160 -4.88 36.79 -6.10
N PRO A 161 -6.13 37.29 -6.20
CA PRO A 161 -6.87 37.87 -5.07
C PRO A 161 -7.25 36.89 -3.96
N HIS A 162 -7.15 35.58 -4.20
CA HIS A 162 -7.36 34.51 -3.20
C HIS A 162 -6.05 33.98 -2.60
N LEU A 163 -4.95 34.72 -2.80
CA LEU A 163 -3.64 34.41 -2.24
C LEU A 163 -3.46 35.07 -0.87
N HIS A 164 -3.29 34.24 0.14
CA HIS A 164 -2.95 34.61 1.51
C HIS A 164 -1.48 34.30 1.78
N LEU A 165 -0.76 35.25 2.37
CA LEU A 165 0.64 35.07 2.77
C LEU A 165 0.71 35.03 4.30
N THR A 166 1.49 34.09 4.85
CA THR A 166 1.67 33.97 6.31
C THR A 166 3.05 33.42 6.63
N ASP A 167 3.68 33.91 7.69
CA ASP A 167 4.92 33.38 8.24
C ASP A 167 4.67 32.36 9.38
N GLU A 168 3.41 32.13 9.74
CA GLU A 168 2.98 31.12 10.69
C GLU A 168 2.91 29.73 10.03
N GLY A 169 3.03 28.66 10.83
CA GLY A 169 2.90 27.28 10.35
C GLY A 169 1.46 26.88 10.03
N LEU A 170 1.30 25.71 9.40
CA LEU A 170 0.00 25.14 9.03
C LEU A 170 -0.94 25.06 10.23
N ALA A 171 -0.44 24.53 11.36
CA ALA A 171 -1.23 24.28 12.57
C ALA A 171 -1.88 25.55 13.15
N SER A 172 -1.17 26.69 13.13
CA SER A 172 -1.69 27.97 13.64
C SER A 172 -2.80 28.56 12.76
N ASN A 173 -2.86 28.17 11.49
CA ASN A 173 -3.82 28.69 10.53
C ASN A 173 -5.06 27.80 10.32
N ILE A 174 -5.09 26.58 10.87
CA ILE A 174 -6.22 25.64 10.67
C ILE A 174 -7.58 26.28 10.97
N SER A 175 -7.69 27.04 12.06
CA SER A 175 -8.94 27.70 12.46
C SER A 175 -9.38 28.81 11.49
N ARG A 176 -8.44 29.38 10.73
CA ARG A 176 -8.67 30.46 9.75
C ARG A 176 -9.11 29.92 8.39
N PHE A 177 -8.80 28.67 8.08
CA PHE A 177 -9.12 28.05 6.79
C PHE A 177 -10.63 27.94 6.58
N ARG A 178 -11.07 28.30 5.38
CA ARG A 178 -12.45 28.11 4.93
C ARG A 178 -12.69 26.72 4.36
N GLY A 179 -11.62 26.07 3.88
CA GLY A 179 -11.69 24.76 3.26
C GLY A 179 -11.91 23.62 4.24
N ASP A 180 -12.81 22.72 3.89
CA ASP A 180 -13.00 21.44 4.60
C ASP A 180 -11.94 20.41 4.20
N LEU A 181 -11.31 20.61 3.04
CA LEU A 181 -10.21 19.81 2.51
C LEU A 181 -8.95 20.65 2.43
N ILE A 182 -7.89 20.20 3.09
CA ILE A 182 -6.60 20.89 3.15
C ILE A 182 -5.61 20.08 2.32
N LEU A 183 -5.08 20.67 1.25
CA LEU A 183 -4.07 20.07 0.39
C LEU A 183 -2.73 20.77 0.63
N CYS A 184 -1.72 20.00 1.04
CA CYS A 184 -0.36 20.51 1.26
C CYS A 184 0.59 20.03 0.17
N PHE A 185 1.32 20.95 -0.46
CA PHE A 185 2.32 20.68 -1.49
C PHE A 185 3.37 21.80 -1.58
N SER A 186 4.43 21.58 -2.35
CA SER A 186 5.59 22.46 -2.44
C SER A 186 5.41 23.42 -3.60
N ALA A 187 5.95 24.62 -3.47
CA ALA A 187 5.93 25.62 -4.52
C ALA A 187 6.63 25.15 -5.83
N GLY A 188 7.57 24.20 -5.75
CA GLY A 188 8.21 23.60 -6.92
C GLY A 188 7.47 22.42 -7.55
N ASP A 189 6.43 21.89 -6.91
CA ASP A 189 5.63 20.79 -7.48
C ASP A 189 4.66 21.33 -8.55
N HIS A 190 4.21 20.43 -9.44
CA HIS A 190 3.18 20.73 -10.45
C HIS A 190 1.91 19.92 -10.21
N ILE A 191 0.77 20.44 -10.66
CA ILE A 191 -0.55 19.85 -10.45
C ILE A 191 -1.35 19.82 -11.75
N ASP A 192 -1.94 18.66 -12.07
CA ASP A 192 -2.81 18.54 -13.23
C ASP A 192 -4.09 19.37 -13.08
N SER A 193 -4.59 19.95 -14.17
CA SER A 193 -5.80 20.80 -14.19
C SER A 193 -7.09 20.12 -13.67
N GLU A 194 -7.10 18.80 -13.56
CA GLU A 194 -8.24 17.99 -13.11
C GLU A 194 -8.14 17.53 -11.65
N THR A 195 -7.01 17.74 -10.99
CA THR A 195 -6.70 17.14 -9.68
C THR A 195 -7.73 17.48 -8.62
N LEU A 196 -8.04 18.78 -8.45
CA LEU A 196 -9.00 19.21 -7.42
C LEU A 196 -10.41 18.67 -7.68
N LEU A 197 -10.83 18.60 -8.96
CA LEU A 197 -12.13 18.06 -9.32
C LEU A 197 -12.25 16.56 -8.98
N GLN A 198 -11.22 15.77 -9.33
CA GLN A 198 -11.21 14.35 -9.05
C GLN A 198 -11.25 14.08 -7.53
N ILE A 199 -10.45 14.82 -6.76
CA ILE A 199 -10.43 14.71 -5.30
C ILE A 199 -11.79 15.14 -4.71
N ALA A 200 -12.43 16.19 -5.24
CA ALA A 200 -13.75 16.62 -4.80
C ALA A 200 -14.79 15.50 -4.95
N PHE A 201 -14.81 14.81 -6.09
CA PHE A 201 -15.70 13.67 -6.33
C PHE A 201 -15.46 12.51 -5.36
N VAL A 202 -14.20 12.11 -5.22
CA VAL A 202 -13.83 10.99 -4.35
C VAL A 202 -14.15 11.32 -2.90
N SER A 203 -13.90 12.55 -2.46
CA SER A 203 -14.16 12.97 -1.07
C SER A 203 -15.63 12.92 -0.66
N GLN A 204 -16.55 13.04 -1.63
CA GLN A 204 -17.99 12.86 -1.41
C GLN A 204 -18.39 11.41 -1.36
N LYS A 205 -17.88 10.62 -2.32
CA LYS A 205 -18.16 9.18 -2.40
C LYS A 205 -17.61 8.43 -1.19
N GLU A 206 -16.43 8.83 -0.73
CA GLU A 206 -15.66 8.21 0.35
C GLU A 206 -15.67 9.14 1.57
N SER A 207 -16.87 9.51 2.00
CA SER A 207 -17.08 10.46 3.09
C SER A 207 -16.50 10.00 4.43
N GLY A 208 -16.32 8.68 4.60
CA GLY A 208 -15.71 8.07 5.77
C GLY A 208 -14.19 8.19 5.85
N CYS A 209 -13.49 8.47 4.75
CA CYS A 209 -12.03 8.61 4.73
C CYS A 209 -11.61 9.99 5.25
N GLN A 210 -10.50 10.05 6.00
CA GLN A 210 -9.92 11.29 6.53
C GLN A 210 -8.88 11.90 5.61
N CYS A 211 -8.26 11.06 4.77
CA CYS A 211 -7.18 11.43 3.88
C CYS A 211 -7.46 11.01 2.43
N PHE A 212 -6.94 11.76 1.47
CA PHE A 212 -7.00 11.45 0.05
C PHE A 212 -5.64 11.72 -0.57
N TYR A 213 -5.14 10.78 -1.37
CA TYR A 213 -3.84 10.91 -2.01
C TYR A 213 -3.87 10.24 -3.37
N THR A 214 -2.89 10.59 -4.19
CA THR A 214 -2.79 10.11 -5.56
C THR A 214 -1.42 9.53 -5.81
N ASP A 215 -1.25 8.81 -6.91
CA ASP A 215 0.09 8.54 -7.45
C ASP A 215 0.76 9.86 -7.84
N HIS A 216 2.07 9.83 -8.03
CA HIS A 216 2.82 11.01 -8.49
C HIS A 216 3.98 10.58 -9.36
N ASP A 217 4.53 11.51 -10.13
CA ASP A 217 5.74 11.27 -10.90
C ASP A 217 6.85 12.21 -10.40
N LEU A 218 8.11 11.77 -10.45
CA LEU A 218 9.27 12.62 -10.20
C LEU A 218 9.72 13.27 -11.51
N ILE A 219 9.79 14.60 -11.55
CA ILE A 219 10.31 15.35 -12.69
C ILE A 219 11.84 15.26 -12.67
N ALA A 220 12.43 14.61 -13.67
CA ALA A 220 13.86 14.48 -13.86
C ALA A 220 14.30 15.28 -15.11
N GLY A 221 14.98 16.41 -14.91
CA GLY A 221 15.61 17.18 -16.01
C GLY A 221 14.65 17.53 -17.17
N ASN A 222 15.17 17.54 -18.41
CA ASN A 222 14.46 17.90 -19.65
C ASN A 222 13.29 16.94 -19.97
N ASP A 223 12.18 17.08 -19.25
CA ASP A 223 10.87 16.45 -19.51
C ASP A 223 10.77 14.94 -19.15
N THR A 224 11.81 14.29 -18.60
CA THR A 224 11.65 12.87 -18.21
C THR A 224 10.96 12.74 -16.85
N THR A 225 9.93 11.89 -16.77
CA THR A 225 9.19 11.64 -15.52
C THR A 225 9.36 10.20 -15.07
N THR A 226 9.56 9.98 -13.76
CA THR A 226 9.59 8.62 -13.19
C THR A 226 8.36 8.40 -12.32
N PRO A 227 7.45 7.49 -12.70
CA PRO A 227 6.22 7.28 -11.93
C PRO A 227 6.48 6.62 -10.58
N PHE A 228 5.70 7.05 -9.60
CA PHE A 228 5.63 6.49 -8.26
C PHE A 228 4.19 6.02 -8.02
N PHE A 229 4.00 4.70 -8.11
CA PHE A 229 2.73 4.06 -7.78
C PHE A 229 2.70 3.75 -6.29
N LYS A 230 1.62 4.13 -5.63
CA LYS A 230 1.40 3.92 -4.20
C LYS A 230 0.47 2.72 -3.98
N PRO A 231 0.57 2.05 -2.83
CA PRO A 231 -0.46 1.11 -2.42
C PRO A 231 -1.74 1.86 -2.01
N ASP A 232 -2.85 1.13 -1.86
CA ASP A 232 -3.97 1.59 -1.04
C ASP A 232 -3.51 1.80 0.41
N TRP A 233 -4.39 2.35 1.26
CA TRP A 233 -4.02 2.88 2.58
C TRP A 233 -3.25 1.88 3.43
N SER A 234 -1.94 2.11 3.53
CA SER A 234 -0.95 1.24 4.18
C SER A 234 -0.28 2.05 5.30
N PRO A 235 -0.92 2.20 6.46
CA PRO A 235 -0.47 3.11 7.51
C PRO A 235 0.93 2.75 8.01
N GLU A 236 1.27 1.46 8.12
CA GLU A 236 2.61 1.03 8.52
C GLU A 236 3.68 1.37 7.48
N TYR A 237 3.35 1.31 6.19
CA TYR A 237 4.22 1.79 5.12
C TYR A 237 4.39 3.30 5.19
N PHE A 238 3.28 4.06 5.23
CA PHE A 238 3.33 5.51 5.21
C PHE A 238 3.96 6.13 6.46
N SER A 239 3.81 5.51 7.63
CA SER A 239 4.52 5.92 8.85
C SER A 239 6.05 5.79 8.75
N ASN A 240 6.53 4.85 7.94
CA ASN A 240 7.97 4.65 7.69
C ASN A 240 8.45 5.35 6.41
N ARG A 241 7.54 5.66 5.48
CA ARG A 241 7.78 6.25 4.16
C ARG A 241 6.87 7.46 3.94
N LEU A 242 7.02 8.49 4.78
CA LEU A 242 6.22 9.70 4.68
C LEU A 242 6.46 10.45 3.35
N ASP A 243 7.64 10.26 2.75
CA ASP A 243 7.95 10.67 1.37
C ASP A 243 7.00 10.05 0.35
N ALA A 244 6.56 8.81 0.56
CA ALA A 244 5.63 8.12 -0.32
C ALA A 244 4.19 8.61 -0.13
N LEU A 245 3.80 9.08 1.06
CA LEU A 245 2.45 9.59 1.30
C LEU A 245 2.23 10.99 0.70
N TYR A 246 3.29 11.79 0.59
CA TYR A 246 3.23 13.15 0.08
C TYR A 246 2.94 13.22 -1.45
N PRO A 247 2.22 14.25 -1.95
CA PRO A 247 1.36 15.17 -1.21
C PRO A 247 0.06 14.49 -0.72
N LEU A 248 -0.56 15.07 0.32
CA LEU A 248 -1.74 14.52 0.97
C LEU A 248 -2.84 15.57 1.07
N VAL A 249 -4.07 15.18 0.79
CA VAL A 249 -5.27 15.95 1.13
C VAL A 249 -5.85 15.40 2.42
N MET A 250 -6.12 16.29 3.37
CA MET A 250 -6.60 15.95 4.70
C MET A 250 -7.91 16.69 4.98
N ARG A 251 -8.85 16.03 5.65
CA ARG A 251 -10.02 16.75 6.17
C ARG A 251 -9.61 17.71 7.28
N LYS A 252 -10.09 18.95 7.23
CA LYS A 252 -9.87 19.96 8.28
C LYS A 252 -10.26 19.44 9.66
N ALA A 253 -11.42 18.79 9.77
CA ALA A 253 -11.88 18.18 11.02
C ALA A 253 -10.91 17.15 11.62
N SER A 254 -10.13 16.44 10.80
CA SER A 254 -9.10 15.52 11.28
C SER A 254 -7.88 16.27 11.83
N LEU A 255 -7.51 17.37 11.18
CA LEU A 255 -6.44 18.26 11.64
C LEU A 255 -6.80 18.97 12.95
N GLU A 256 -8.06 19.39 13.11
CA GLU A 256 -8.55 19.98 14.35
C GLU A 256 -8.51 19.00 15.52
N LYS A 257 -8.82 17.71 15.27
CA LYS A 257 -8.76 16.65 16.28
C LYS A 257 -7.36 16.38 16.81
N ILE A 258 -6.33 16.42 15.96
CA ILE A 258 -4.94 16.21 16.40
C ILE A 258 -4.34 17.44 17.11
N GLY A 259 -5.00 18.60 17.02
CA GLY A 259 -4.74 19.79 17.85
C GLY A 259 -3.53 20.65 17.43
N ALA A 260 -3.69 21.96 17.59
CA ALA A 260 -2.77 23.04 17.19
C ALA A 260 -1.44 23.16 17.98
N GLN A 261 -1.09 22.20 18.82
CA GLN A 261 0.08 22.31 19.72
C GLN A 261 1.41 21.85 19.10
N TYR A 262 1.44 21.57 17.80
CA TYR A 262 2.58 20.94 17.15
C TYR A 262 3.01 21.73 15.92
N GLY A 263 4.16 22.39 16.02
CA GLY A 263 4.76 23.20 14.95
C GLY A 263 5.36 24.48 15.52
N VAL A 264 6.55 24.39 16.12
CA VAL A 264 7.36 25.59 16.46
C VAL A 264 8.31 25.93 15.31
N GLY A 265 8.27 25.19 14.18
CA GLY A 265 9.30 25.26 13.13
C GLY A 265 8.89 25.92 11.81
N GLY A 266 7.65 25.70 11.34
CA GLY A 266 7.27 26.06 9.97
C GLY A 266 7.91 25.16 8.89
N GLY A 267 7.34 25.15 7.68
CA GLY A 267 7.91 24.50 6.50
C GLY A 267 7.53 23.03 6.33
N ILE A 268 8.21 22.36 5.37
CA ILE A 268 7.94 20.98 4.96
C ILE A 268 8.07 20.04 6.18
N GLY A 269 9.06 20.22 7.06
CA GLY A 269 9.25 19.41 8.28
C GLY A 269 8.05 19.29 9.23
N ASP A 270 7.17 20.30 9.33
CA ASP A 270 5.97 20.25 10.18
C ASP A 270 4.93 19.22 9.68
N LEU A 271 4.85 19.00 8.35
CA LEU A 271 3.92 18.03 7.76
C LEU A 271 4.21 16.60 8.21
N ARG A 272 5.48 16.27 8.40
CA ARG A 272 5.91 14.94 8.86
C ARG A 272 5.21 14.56 10.17
N MET A 273 5.19 15.47 11.15
CA MET A 273 4.55 15.24 12.44
C MET A 273 3.04 15.13 12.34
N ILE A 274 2.43 15.94 11.45
CA ILE A 274 0.98 15.93 11.20
C ILE A 274 0.57 14.59 10.59
N TYR A 275 1.26 14.12 9.55
CA TYR A 275 0.94 12.86 8.88
C TYR A 275 1.10 11.66 9.82
N GLN A 276 2.19 11.65 10.60
CA GLN A 276 2.41 10.63 11.62
C GLN A 276 1.25 10.57 12.63
N LYS A 277 0.83 11.72 13.16
CA LYS A 277 -0.28 11.78 14.13
C LYS A 277 -1.62 11.38 13.52
N LEU A 278 -1.89 11.78 12.28
CA LEU A 278 -3.10 11.33 11.58
C LEU A 278 -3.14 9.81 11.53
N ILE A 279 -2.03 9.15 11.17
CA ILE A 279 -1.95 7.68 11.18
C ILE A 279 -2.17 7.12 12.58
N GLU A 280 -1.57 7.70 13.62
CA GLU A 280 -1.74 7.29 15.02
C GLU A 280 -3.17 7.42 15.55
N THR A 281 -3.97 8.37 15.02
CA THR A 281 -5.40 8.45 15.34
C THR A 281 -6.26 7.34 14.72
N GLY A 282 -5.66 6.47 13.90
CA GLY A 282 -6.39 5.47 13.12
C GLY A 282 -7.10 6.06 11.91
N ALA A 283 -6.62 7.20 11.38
CA ALA A 283 -7.16 7.79 10.16
C ALA A 283 -7.11 6.78 9.01
N THR A 284 -8.13 6.84 8.15
CA THR A 284 -8.17 6.07 6.90
C THR A 284 -7.97 6.99 5.71
N GLY A 285 -7.37 6.45 4.65
CA GLY A 285 -7.15 7.19 3.42
C GLY A 285 -7.76 6.50 2.21
N PHE A 286 -8.04 7.28 1.18
CA PHE A 286 -8.43 6.78 -0.13
C PHE A 286 -7.34 7.11 -1.16
N HIS A 287 -6.93 6.08 -1.93
CA HIS A 287 -5.97 6.21 -3.01
C HIS A 287 -6.68 6.42 -4.35
N LEU A 288 -6.45 7.57 -4.97
CA LEU A 288 -6.79 7.80 -6.36
C LEU A 288 -5.59 7.39 -7.23
N ARG A 289 -5.72 6.25 -7.92
CA ARG A 289 -4.67 5.58 -8.72
C ARG A 289 -4.37 6.28 -10.05
N GLU A 290 -4.14 7.59 -9.98
CA GLU A 290 -3.74 8.43 -11.09
C GLU A 290 -2.58 9.33 -10.64
N ALA A 291 -1.58 9.51 -11.51
CA ALA A 291 -0.43 10.36 -11.23
C ALA A 291 -0.82 11.83 -11.45
N LEU A 292 -1.44 12.48 -10.46
CA LEU A 292 -2.03 13.83 -10.59
C LEU A 292 -1.13 14.96 -10.07
N PHE A 293 -0.02 14.61 -9.43
CA PHE A 293 1.01 15.53 -8.96
C PHE A 293 2.37 15.16 -9.56
N HIS A 294 3.17 16.18 -9.86
CA HIS A 294 4.53 16.01 -10.40
C HIS A 294 5.51 16.67 -9.46
N ARG A 295 6.29 15.84 -8.79
CA ARG A 295 7.20 16.25 -7.75
C ARG A 295 8.48 16.80 -8.37
N SER A 296 8.95 17.96 -7.91
CA SER A 296 10.26 18.45 -8.29
C SER A 296 11.39 17.64 -7.66
N GLN A 297 12.58 17.65 -8.26
CA GLN A 297 13.77 17.04 -7.65
C GLN A 297 14.08 17.61 -6.26
N GLU A 298 13.86 18.92 -6.09
CA GLU A 298 14.15 19.58 -4.82
C GLU A 298 13.14 19.16 -3.74
N THR A 299 11.85 19.12 -4.07
CA THR A 299 10.83 18.60 -3.15
C THR A 299 11.15 17.16 -2.76
N ASP A 300 11.51 16.31 -3.72
CA ASP A 300 11.84 14.90 -3.46
C ASP A 300 13.03 14.75 -2.50
N ARG A 301 14.07 15.55 -2.70
CA ARG A 301 15.23 15.60 -1.79
C ARG A 301 14.81 15.95 -0.36
N ILE A 302 13.93 16.93 -0.17
CA ILE A 302 13.49 17.37 1.17
C ILE A 302 12.61 16.31 1.83
N VAL A 303 11.60 15.78 1.12
CA VAL A 303 10.64 14.82 1.71
C VAL A 303 11.28 13.47 2.01
N ARG A 304 12.24 13.00 1.19
CA ARG A 304 13.03 11.79 1.52
C ARG A 304 13.84 11.94 2.80
N GLY A 305 14.23 13.17 3.16
CA GLY A 305 14.86 13.47 4.44
C GLY A 305 13.99 13.14 5.65
N TRP A 306 12.66 13.13 5.52
CA TRP A 306 11.74 12.76 6.60
C TRP A 306 11.84 11.27 6.95
N THR A 307 12.02 10.44 5.94
CA THR A 307 12.05 8.97 6.03
C THR A 307 13.28 8.47 6.76
N LEU A 308 14.41 9.17 6.63
CA LEU A 308 15.67 8.78 7.27
C LEU A 308 15.70 8.98 8.79
N ALA A 309 14.77 9.75 9.36
CA ALA A 309 14.72 9.95 10.79
C ALA A 309 13.67 8.99 11.40
N LYS A 310 14.11 8.03 12.22
CA LYS A 310 13.19 7.16 12.99
C LYS A 310 12.34 8.03 13.93
N VAL A 311 11.01 7.95 13.81
CA VAL A 311 10.06 8.68 14.68
C VAL A 311 9.47 7.79 15.78
N GLN A 312 9.42 6.47 15.53
CA GLN A 312 8.61 5.57 16.32
C GLN A 312 9.34 5.21 17.63
N PRO A 313 8.76 5.46 18.81
CA PRO A 313 9.33 4.99 20.05
C PRO A 313 9.35 3.46 20.05
N ALA A 314 10.49 2.87 20.40
CA ALA A 314 10.62 1.43 20.56
C ALA A 314 9.56 0.92 21.56
N PHE A 315 9.01 -0.27 21.28
CA PHE A 315 8.13 -0.96 22.21
C PHE A 315 8.80 -1.12 23.58
N LYS A 316 8.10 -0.74 24.66
CA LYS A 316 8.64 -0.68 26.03
C LYS A 316 8.19 -1.81 26.96
N GLY A 317 7.56 -2.85 26.42
CA GLY A 317 7.10 -4.01 27.19
C GLY A 317 8.05 -5.20 27.09
N VAL A 318 7.90 -6.15 28.03
CA VAL A 318 8.57 -7.46 27.95
C VAL A 318 7.52 -8.58 28.10
N PRO A 319 6.46 -8.63 27.27
CA PRO A 319 5.43 -9.67 27.30
C PRO A 319 6.03 -11.05 27.04
N LEU A 320 5.40 -12.09 27.57
CA LEU A 320 5.79 -13.46 27.22
C LEU A 320 5.47 -13.73 25.75
N VAL A 321 6.45 -14.24 25.00
CA VAL A 321 6.30 -14.71 23.62
C VAL A 321 6.39 -16.23 23.58
N SER A 322 5.40 -16.92 23.02
CA SER A 322 5.46 -18.37 22.82
C SER A 322 5.86 -18.69 21.39
N ILE A 323 7.01 -19.32 21.20
CA ILE A 323 7.51 -19.79 19.90
C ILE A 323 7.05 -21.24 19.71
N VAL A 324 6.19 -21.48 18.73
CA VAL A 324 5.66 -22.80 18.39
C VAL A 324 6.36 -23.30 17.13
N ILE A 325 7.01 -24.46 17.27
CA ILE A 325 7.82 -25.08 16.21
C ILE A 325 7.27 -26.47 15.89
N PRO A 326 6.55 -26.65 14.76
CA PRO A 326 6.22 -27.98 14.28
C PRO A 326 7.45 -28.63 13.66
N THR A 327 7.72 -29.88 14.03
CA THR A 327 8.84 -30.63 13.45
C THR A 327 8.44 -32.02 12.97
N ASN A 328 9.18 -32.52 11.99
CA ASN A 328 9.16 -33.91 11.57
C ASN A 328 10.54 -34.59 11.78
N ASP A 329 11.40 -33.99 12.60
CA ASP A 329 12.78 -34.42 12.88
C ASP A 329 13.64 -34.62 11.62
N THR A 330 13.49 -33.69 10.67
CA THR A 330 14.12 -33.80 9.36
C THR A 330 15.62 -33.49 9.44
N THR A 331 16.43 -34.35 8.81
CA THR A 331 17.87 -34.12 8.61
C THR A 331 18.19 -34.05 7.13
N ARG A 332 18.83 -32.97 6.68
CA ARG A 332 19.15 -32.72 5.27
C ARG A 332 20.51 -32.08 5.11
N PHE A 333 21.09 -32.21 3.92
CA PHE A 333 22.24 -31.41 3.53
C PHE A 333 21.77 -29.99 3.18
N VAL A 334 22.39 -28.99 3.78
CA VAL A 334 22.18 -27.56 3.53
C VAL A 334 23.49 -27.00 3.03
N ASP A 335 23.46 -26.33 1.87
CA ASP A 335 24.66 -25.73 1.30
C ASP A 335 25.29 -24.73 2.27
N GLY A 336 26.62 -24.77 2.40
CA GLY A 336 27.38 -24.00 3.37
C GLY A 336 27.33 -24.47 4.84
N LEU A 337 26.37 -25.32 5.23
CA LEU A 337 26.23 -25.82 6.62
C LEU A 337 26.45 -27.33 6.76
N GLY A 338 26.44 -28.08 5.64
CA GLY A 338 26.61 -29.53 5.66
C GLY A 338 25.34 -30.25 6.07
N VAL A 339 25.46 -31.38 6.78
CA VAL A 339 24.30 -32.16 7.24
C VAL A 339 23.72 -31.52 8.50
N VAL A 340 22.51 -30.99 8.39
CA VAL A 340 21.80 -30.26 9.44
C VAL A 340 20.58 -31.07 9.86
N ASN A 341 20.42 -31.29 11.17
CA ASN A 341 19.13 -31.66 11.76
C ASN A 341 18.37 -30.37 12.07
N TYR A 342 17.23 -30.17 11.41
CA TYR A 342 16.47 -28.93 11.43
C TYR A 342 16.06 -28.47 12.84
N PRO A 343 15.33 -29.27 13.65
CA PRO A 343 14.92 -28.79 14.97
C PRO A 343 16.10 -28.50 15.90
N THR A 344 17.17 -29.32 15.88
CA THR A 344 18.36 -29.04 16.69
C THR A 344 19.04 -27.74 16.28
N HIS A 345 19.23 -27.51 14.98
CA HIS A 345 19.90 -26.31 14.46
C HIS A 345 19.10 -25.04 14.75
N LEU A 346 17.80 -25.08 14.49
CA LEU A 346 16.92 -23.93 14.76
C LEU A 346 16.93 -23.58 16.24
N ILE A 347 16.67 -24.55 17.13
CA ILE A 347 16.62 -24.30 18.58
C ILE A 347 17.95 -23.76 19.08
N GLN A 348 19.07 -24.33 18.62
CA GLN A 348 20.39 -23.79 18.92
C GLN A 348 20.51 -22.31 18.50
N SER A 349 20.13 -21.98 17.26
CA SER A 349 20.21 -20.60 16.76
C SER A 349 19.32 -19.62 17.56
N ILE A 350 18.13 -20.07 18.01
CA ILE A 350 17.23 -19.26 18.84
C ILE A 350 17.93 -18.91 20.16
N PHE A 351 18.42 -19.90 20.90
CA PHE A 351 19.00 -19.66 22.23
C PHE A 351 20.38 -18.98 22.20
N GLU A 352 21.15 -19.14 21.11
CA GLU A 352 22.48 -18.53 20.99
C GLU A 352 22.44 -17.08 20.46
N ARG A 353 21.41 -16.70 19.69
CA ARG A 353 21.41 -15.43 18.96
C ARG A 353 20.30 -14.47 19.36
N THR A 354 19.19 -14.95 19.92
CA THR A 354 18.05 -14.08 20.27
C THR A 354 18.38 -13.17 21.45
N THR A 355 18.13 -11.86 21.32
CA THR A 355 18.34 -10.88 22.40
C THR A 355 17.15 -10.75 23.33
N TYR A 356 15.94 -11.05 22.85
CA TYR A 356 14.74 -11.01 23.67
C TYR A 356 14.76 -12.08 24.76
N VAL A 357 14.38 -11.71 25.98
CA VAL A 357 14.60 -12.56 27.17
C VAL A 357 13.37 -13.30 27.67
N ASN A 358 12.16 -12.85 27.34
CA ASN A 358 10.92 -13.41 27.92
C ASN A 358 10.15 -14.23 26.88
N PHE A 359 10.70 -15.39 26.52
CA PHE A 359 10.06 -16.32 25.59
C PHE A 359 10.06 -17.75 26.11
N GLU A 360 9.11 -18.54 25.62
CA GLU A 360 9.09 -20.00 25.76
C GLU A 360 9.10 -20.65 24.38
N VAL A 361 9.62 -21.88 24.30
CA VAL A 361 9.66 -22.66 23.05
C VAL A 361 8.84 -23.93 23.23
N ILE A 362 7.90 -24.16 22.31
CA ILE A 362 7.04 -25.33 22.25
C ILE A 362 7.38 -26.08 20.96
N LEU A 363 8.04 -27.22 21.11
CA LEU A 363 8.39 -28.11 20.00
C LEU A 363 7.33 -29.20 19.88
N VAL A 364 6.64 -29.27 18.74
CA VAL A 364 5.60 -30.28 18.47
C VAL A 364 6.02 -31.25 17.38
N ASP A 365 6.17 -32.52 17.72
CA ASP A 365 6.54 -33.59 16.79
C ASP A 365 5.34 -34.50 16.45
N ASN A 366 5.58 -35.49 15.59
CA ASN A 366 4.60 -36.52 15.23
C ASN A 366 4.91 -37.86 15.94
N PHE A 367 5.38 -37.84 17.20
CA PHE A 367 5.96 -38.99 17.90
C PHE A 367 7.17 -39.62 17.19
N ASN A 368 7.96 -38.79 16.51
CA ASN A 368 9.03 -39.23 15.63
C ASN A 368 10.39 -38.58 15.93
N LEU A 369 10.52 -37.80 17.01
CA LEU A 369 11.82 -37.32 17.47
C LEU A 369 12.77 -38.47 17.82
N SER A 370 13.92 -38.49 17.16
CA SER A 370 15.00 -39.45 17.38
C SER A 370 15.63 -39.28 18.77
N ALA A 371 16.24 -40.36 19.29
CA ALA A 371 16.96 -40.31 20.56
C ALA A 371 18.12 -39.31 20.54
N LYS A 372 18.78 -39.17 19.39
CA LYS A 372 19.86 -38.19 19.19
C LYS A 372 19.33 -36.77 19.29
N THR A 373 18.26 -36.44 18.55
CA THR A 373 17.64 -35.11 18.59
C THR A 373 17.21 -34.74 20.01
N LYS A 374 16.59 -35.68 20.75
CA LYS A 374 16.22 -35.46 22.15
C LYS A 374 17.42 -35.17 23.04
N ALA A 375 18.51 -35.92 22.90
CA ALA A 375 19.74 -35.70 23.65
C ALA A 375 20.40 -34.35 23.31
N ASP A 376 20.44 -33.98 22.02
CA ASP A 376 21.01 -32.71 21.56
C ASP A 376 20.21 -31.49 22.10
N LEU A 377 18.91 -31.66 22.32
CA LEU A 377 17.99 -30.62 22.78
C LEU A 377 17.79 -30.57 24.31
N GLU A 378 18.24 -31.56 25.07
CA GLU A 378 18.01 -31.68 26.52
C GLU A 378 18.52 -30.46 27.33
N LYS A 379 19.57 -29.79 26.81
CA LYS A 379 20.15 -28.60 27.42
C LYS A 379 19.29 -27.33 27.31
N TYR A 380 18.27 -27.32 26.47
CA TYR A 380 17.43 -26.14 26.23
C TYR A 380 16.09 -26.24 26.97
N PRO A 381 15.59 -25.13 27.55
CA PRO A 381 14.32 -25.11 28.29
C PRO A 381 13.12 -25.11 27.33
N ILE A 382 12.86 -26.24 26.66
CA ILE A 382 11.78 -26.40 25.69
C ILE A 382 10.66 -27.29 26.21
N SER A 383 9.42 -26.97 25.85
CA SER A 383 8.26 -27.82 26.09
C SER A 383 8.05 -28.75 24.90
N TYR A 384 8.08 -30.06 25.14
CA TYR A 384 7.80 -31.06 24.11
C TYR A 384 6.31 -31.39 24.09
N GLN A 385 5.72 -31.32 22.90
CA GLN A 385 4.35 -31.76 22.64
C GLN A 385 4.36 -32.80 21.52
N HIS A 386 3.44 -33.76 21.60
CA HIS A 386 3.37 -34.86 20.65
C HIS A 386 2.00 -34.86 19.97
N PHE A 387 1.98 -34.58 18.67
CA PHE A 387 0.76 -34.58 17.88
C PHE A 387 0.54 -35.96 17.25
N LYS A 388 -0.63 -36.56 17.51
CA LYS A 388 -0.99 -37.85 16.92
C LYS A 388 -1.64 -37.62 15.56
N VAL A 389 -1.00 -38.10 14.50
CA VAL A 389 -1.55 -38.08 13.15
C VAL A 389 -2.86 -38.89 13.11
N GLY A 390 -3.92 -38.27 12.57
CA GLY A 390 -5.24 -38.88 12.47
C GLY A 390 -5.33 -39.96 11.38
N GLU A 391 -6.41 -40.74 11.41
CA GLU A 391 -6.65 -41.82 10.42
C GLU A 391 -6.75 -41.30 8.97
N LYS A 392 -7.19 -40.05 8.81
CA LYS A 392 -7.30 -39.38 7.50
C LYS A 392 -5.97 -38.82 6.99
N GLY A 393 -4.87 -39.05 7.70
CA GLY A 393 -3.54 -38.57 7.33
C GLY A 393 -3.11 -37.31 8.10
N PHE A 394 -1.97 -36.76 7.69
CA PHE A 394 -1.37 -35.57 8.29
C PHE A 394 -2.19 -34.32 7.97
N ASN A 395 -2.40 -33.48 9.00
CA ASN A 395 -3.04 -32.18 8.87
C ASN A 395 -2.21 -31.16 9.66
N PHE A 396 -1.57 -30.25 8.93
CA PHE A 396 -0.71 -29.22 9.48
C PHE A 396 -1.50 -28.26 10.37
N SER A 397 -2.65 -27.78 9.89
CA SER A 397 -3.53 -26.87 10.64
C SER A 397 -3.95 -27.44 11.98
N GLN A 398 -4.32 -28.72 12.04
CA GLN A 398 -4.63 -29.42 13.29
C GLN A 398 -3.43 -29.47 14.24
N LYS A 399 -2.25 -29.79 13.71
CA LYS A 399 -1.01 -29.83 14.50
C LYS A 399 -0.68 -28.45 15.10
N ILE A 400 -0.86 -27.37 14.33
CA ILE A 400 -0.61 -26.02 14.81
C ILE A 400 -1.66 -25.60 15.84
N ASN A 401 -2.94 -25.83 15.58
CA ASN A 401 -4.01 -25.56 16.55
C ASN A 401 -3.77 -26.30 17.88
N TYR A 402 -3.38 -27.57 17.81
CA TYR A 402 -3.00 -28.37 18.97
C TYR A 402 -1.82 -27.74 19.73
N ALA A 403 -0.73 -27.41 19.05
CA ALA A 403 0.47 -26.87 19.70
C ALA A 403 0.24 -25.46 20.28
N MET A 404 -0.49 -24.60 19.57
CA MET A 404 -0.86 -23.26 20.03
C MET A 404 -1.74 -23.30 21.29
N SER A 405 -2.44 -24.40 21.58
CA SER A 405 -3.22 -24.55 22.81
C SER A 405 -2.39 -24.63 24.09
N PHE A 406 -1.09 -24.94 23.97
CA PHE A 406 -0.15 -25.00 25.10
C PHE A 406 0.59 -23.67 25.34
N ALA A 407 0.47 -22.72 24.41
CA ALA A 407 1.13 -21.43 24.48
C ALA A 407 0.53 -20.54 25.58
N LYS A 408 1.41 -19.89 26.36
CA LYS A 408 1.05 -19.00 27.48
C LYS A 408 1.33 -17.53 27.18
N GLY A 409 2.01 -17.25 26.08
CA GLY A 409 2.44 -15.93 25.68
C GLY A 409 1.29 -15.03 25.27
N GLU A 410 1.48 -13.73 25.47
CA GLU A 410 0.58 -12.70 24.93
C GLU A 410 0.69 -12.59 23.41
N TYR A 411 1.84 -13.00 22.87
CA TYR A 411 2.14 -13.08 21.45
C TYR A 411 2.62 -14.49 21.11
N LEU A 412 2.10 -15.00 20.00
CA LEU A 412 2.38 -16.33 19.50
C LEU A 412 3.25 -16.18 18.25
N VAL A 413 4.38 -16.87 18.22
CA VAL A 413 5.24 -16.95 17.03
C VAL A 413 5.10 -18.34 16.45
N MET A 414 4.68 -18.41 15.20
CA MET A 414 4.80 -19.61 14.38
C MET A 414 6.16 -19.58 13.68
N LEU A 415 6.95 -20.65 13.84
CA LEU A 415 8.26 -20.77 13.23
C LEU A 415 8.47 -22.20 12.72
N ASN A 416 8.73 -22.36 11.41
CA ASN A 416 9.05 -23.67 10.85
C ASN A 416 10.38 -24.21 11.40
N ASP A 417 10.56 -25.53 11.44
CA ASP A 417 11.76 -26.17 12.01
C ASP A 417 13.02 -26.02 11.13
N ASP A 418 12.87 -25.75 9.85
CA ASP A 418 13.94 -25.63 8.84
C ASP A 418 14.45 -24.19 8.64
N MET A 419 14.51 -23.44 9.73
CA MET A 419 14.91 -22.04 9.77
C MET A 419 16.24 -21.83 10.51
N GLU A 420 16.85 -20.66 10.34
CA GLU A 420 17.96 -20.18 11.16
C GLU A 420 17.76 -18.70 11.52
N VAL A 421 17.90 -18.39 12.82
CA VAL A 421 17.87 -17.02 13.33
C VAL A 421 19.14 -16.29 12.91
N THR A 422 19.02 -15.23 12.10
CA THR A 422 20.16 -14.39 11.68
C THR A 422 20.12 -12.98 12.26
N THR A 423 18.93 -12.44 12.53
CA THR A 423 18.75 -11.16 13.22
C THR A 423 18.64 -11.39 14.73
N PRO A 424 19.54 -10.85 15.58
CA PRO A 424 19.48 -11.07 17.03
C PRO A 424 18.20 -10.56 17.70
N ASP A 425 17.71 -9.38 17.29
CA ASP A 425 16.54 -8.70 17.85
C ASP A 425 15.23 -9.01 17.09
N TRP A 426 15.16 -10.18 16.44
CA TRP A 426 14.05 -10.54 15.55
C TRP A 426 12.67 -10.57 16.25
N ILE A 427 12.61 -10.96 17.53
CA ILE A 427 11.36 -10.96 18.31
C ILE A 427 10.92 -9.51 18.59
N GLU A 428 11.86 -8.63 18.94
CA GLU A 428 11.63 -7.20 19.17
C GLU A 428 11.11 -6.53 17.88
N GLN A 429 11.69 -6.88 16.73
CA GLN A 429 11.26 -6.39 15.42
C GLN A 429 9.81 -6.81 15.09
N LEU A 430 9.41 -8.04 15.43
CA LEU A 430 8.02 -8.48 15.26
C LEU A 430 7.08 -7.79 16.26
N LEU A 431 7.51 -7.68 17.53
CA LEU A 431 6.73 -7.06 18.60
C LEU A 431 6.45 -5.59 18.33
N GLU A 432 7.39 -4.84 17.75
CA GLU A 432 7.25 -3.41 17.42
C GLU A 432 5.94 -3.10 16.68
N TYR A 433 5.45 -4.04 15.87
CA TYR A 433 4.20 -3.92 15.14
C TYR A 433 3.07 -4.74 15.78
N ALA A 434 3.34 -5.95 16.26
CA ALA A 434 2.29 -6.84 16.77
C ALA A 434 1.55 -6.25 17.98
N HIS A 435 2.22 -5.41 18.77
CA HIS A 435 1.61 -4.77 19.95
C HIS A 435 0.61 -3.66 19.60
N ARG A 436 0.63 -3.15 18.36
CA ARG A 436 -0.14 -1.97 17.99
C ARG A 436 -1.62 -2.32 17.79
N PRO A 437 -2.56 -1.45 18.20
CA PRO A 437 -3.96 -1.64 17.91
C PRO A 437 -4.23 -1.79 16.40
N GLY A 438 -5.09 -2.73 16.05
CA GLY A 438 -5.49 -2.98 14.66
C GLY A 438 -4.52 -3.85 13.85
N ILE A 439 -3.43 -4.37 14.43
CA ILE A 439 -2.57 -5.36 13.77
C ILE A 439 -2.96 -6.78 14.21
N GLY A 440 -3.13 -7.66 13.22
CA GLY A 440 -3.50 -9.06 13.41
C GLY A 440 -2.34 -10.04 13.25
N VAL A 441 -1.42 -9.78 12.31
CA VAL A 441 -0.30 -10.66 11.98
C VAL A 441 0.91 -9.82 11.57
N VAL A 442 2.11 -10.20 12.00
CA VAL A 442 3.38 -9.62 11.56
C VAL A 442 4.30 -10.72 11.04
N GLY A 443 4.74 -10.64 9.79
CA GLY A 443 5.68 -11.59 9.18
C GLY A 443 7.07 -10.99 9.00
N GLY A 444 8.10 -11.81 9.18
CA GLY A 444 9.49 -11.44 8.89
C GLY A 444 9.85 -11.63 7.42
N LYS A 445 10.99 -11.09 6.99
CA LYS A 445 11.63 -11.42 5.70
C LYS A 445 12.36 -12.75 5.80
N LEU A 446 12.13 -13.61 4.81
CA LEU A 446 12.82 -14.90 4.74
C LEU A 446 13.70 -14.94 3.49
N ILE A 447 14.94 -15.38 3.69
CA ILE A 447 15.92 -15.56 2.63
C ILE A 447 16.37 -17.01 2.57
N TYR A 448 16.76 -17.47 1.39
CA TYR A 448 17.45 -18.74 1.22
C TYR A 448 18.95 -18.60 1.59
N PRO A 449 19.66 -19.72 1.84
CA PRO A 449 21.10 -19.70 2.11
C PRO A 449 21.93 -18.98 1.03
N ASN A 450 21.49 -19.05 -0.23
CA ASN A 450 22.12 -18.38 -1.37
C ASN A 450 21.83 -16.87 -1.45
N GLN A 451 21.28 -16.26 -0.39
CA GLN A 451 20.97 -14.83 -0.29
C GLN A 451 19.89 -14.34 -1.27
N THR A 452 19.03 -15.23 -1.75
CA THR A 452 17.83 -14.88 -2.51
C THR A 452 16.59 -14.84 -1.62
N ILE A 453 15.57 -14.08 -2.01
CA ILE A 453 14.34 -13.89 -1.25
C ILE A 453 13.45 -15.13 -1.36
N GLN A 454 12.99 -15.64 -0.21
CA GLN A 454 11.91 -16.63 -0.13
C GLN A 454 10.58 -15.94 0.17
N HIS A 455 10.56 -14.95 1.07
CA HIS A 455 9.36 -14.21 1.43
C HIS A 455 9.66 -12.75 1.72
N ALA A 456 8.91 -11.88 1.06
CA ALA A 456 8.86 -10.44 1.29
C ALA A 456 7.40 -9.91 1.25
N GLY A 457 6.47 -10.70 1.77
CA GLY A 457 5.02 -10.54 1.60
C GLY A 457 4.40 -11.58 0.68
N VAL A 458 3.09 -11.83 0.83
CA VAL A 458 2.27 -12.63 -0.08
C VAL A 458 1.25 -11.72 -0.74
N CYS A 459 1.09 -11.83 -2.05
CA CYS A 459 0.04 -11.15 -2.80
C CYS A 459 -0.74 -12.13 -3.68
N PHE A 460 -1.84 -11.65 -4.24
CA PHE A 460 -2.63 -12.41 -5.20
C PHE A 460 -2.37 -11.96 -6.63
N ASN A 461 -1.89 -12.87 -7.48
CA ASN A 461 -1.68 -12.63 -8.89
C ASN A 461 -2.44 -13.69 -9.72
N ARG A 462 -3.25 -13.23 -10.68
CA ARG A 462 -4.08 -14.10 -11.55
C ARG A 462 -4.87 -15.18 -10.80
N GLY A 463 -5.34 -14.87 -9.59
CA GLY A 463 -6.10 -15.83 -8.81
C GLY A 463 -5.25 -16.79 -7.98
N GLU A 464 -3.95 -16.54 -7.77
CA GLU A 464 -3.09 -17.39 -6.93
C GLU A 464 -2.34 -16.56 -5.89
N ALA A 465 -2.17 -17.12 -4.68
CA ALA A 465 -1.31 -16.54 -3.65
C ALA A 465 0.16 -16.81 -4.01
N ILE A 466 0.97 -15.75 -4.09
CA ILE A 466 2.39 -15.84 -4.46
C ILE A 466 3.26 -15.03 -3.50
N HIS A 467 4.50 -15.48 -3.31
CA HIS A 467 5.51 -14.72 -2.58
C HIS A 467 6.08 -13.63 -3.49
N VAL A 468 6.01 -12.37 -3.05
CA VAL A 468 6.51 -11.23 -3.84
C VAL A 468 8.04 -11.22 -3.82
N TYR A 469 8.66 -10.88 -4.96
CA TYR A 469 10.12 -10.82 -5.13
C TYR A 469 10.84 -12.15 -4.93
N HIS A 470 10.11 -13.28 -4.96
CA HIS A 470 10.68 -14.60 -4.79
C HIS A 470 11.83 -14.87 -5.79
N GLY A 471 12.91 -15.48 -5.29
CA GLY A 471 14.10 -15.87 -6.07
C GLY A 471 15.02 -14.70 -6.43
N GLN A 472 14.61 -13.45 -6.20
CA GLN A 472 15.45 -12.28 -6.45
C GLN A 472 16.51 -12.12 -5.36
N SER A 473 17.59 -11.41 -5.68
CA SER A 473 18.63 -11.06 -4.70
C SER A 473 18.03 -10.32 -3.51
N LYS A 474 18.45 -10.66 -2.28
CA LYS A 474 18.02 -9.95 -1.08
C LYS A 474 18.45 -8.50 -1.01
N TYR A 475 19.39 -8.09 -1.86
CA TYR A 475 19.87 -6.71 -2.03
C TYR A 475 19.09 -5.95 -3.10
N ASN A 476 18.16 -6.61 -3.80
CA ASN A 476 17.24 -5.91 -4.67
C ASN A 476 16.38 -4.98 -3.81
N ARG A 477 16.29 -3.71 -4.21
CA ARG A 477 15.43 -2.73 -3.55
C ARG A 477 13.97 -2.92 -3.94
N GLY A 478 13.70 -3.49 -5.12
CA GLY A 478 12.38 -3.58 -5.69
C GLY A 478 11.84 -2.21 -6.11
N HIS A 479 10.56 -2.14 -6.43
CA HIS A 479 9.93 -0.86 -6.74
C HIS A 479 9.94 0.04 -5.49
N GLN A 480 10.52 1.23 -5.59
CA GLN A 480 10.52 2.24 -4.52
C GLN A 480 10.96 1.71 -3.14
N ASP A 481 11.94 0.79 -3.10
CA ASP A 481 12.49 0.19 -1.87
C ASP A 481 11.50 -0.68 -1.08
N PHE A 482 10.47 -1.21 -1.73
CA PHE A 482 9.43 -2.02 -1.08
C PHE A 482 9.97 -3.25 -0.37
N ILE A 483 10.99 -3.92 -0.90
CA ILE A 483 11.59 -5.11 -0.28
C ILE A 483 12.12 -4.79 1.13
N HIS A 484 12.60 -3.57 1.33
CA HIS A 484 13.25 -3.10 2.55
C HIS A 484 12.40 -2.10 3.36
N SER A 485 11.14 -1.89 2.95
CA SER A 485 10.20 -1.06 3.69
C SER A 485 9.19 -1.92 4.43
N VAL A 486 8.86 -1.54 5.67
CA VAL A 486 7.71 -2.11 6.38
C VAL A 486 6.45 -1.83 5.57
N LYS A 487 5.58 -2.83 5.38
CA LYS A 487 4.42 -2.69 4.51
C LYS A 487 3.26 -3.56 4.95
N ASN A 488 2.05 -3.13 4.65
CA ASN A 488 0.89 -4.01 4.71
C ASN A 488 0.80 -4.93 3.49
N PHE A 489 0.28 -6.13 3.70
CA PHE A 489 -0.10 -7.10 2.65
C PHE A 489 -1.44 -7.73 3.04
N LEU A 490 -2.09 -8.45 2.11
CA LEU A 490 -3.23 -9.29 2.49
C LEU A 490 -2.79 -10.52 3.28
N ALA A 491 -1.56 -11.01 3.07
CA ALA A 491 -1.02 -12.15 3.79
C ALA A 491 0.51 -12.10 3.94
N VAL A 492 0.98 -12.83 4.94
CA VAL A 492 2.38 -13.22 5.12
C VAL A 492 2.45 -14.72 5.32
N THR A 493 3.62 -15.32 5.15
CA THR A 493 3.78 -16.77 5.34
C THR A 493 3.76 -17.14 6.82
N GLY A 494 3.21 -18.31 7.11
CA GLY A 494 3.26 -18.93 8.44
C GLY A 494 4.66 -19.35 8.87
N ALA A 495 5.65 -19.41 7.98
CA ALA A 495 6.99 -19.91 8.31
C ALA A 495 7.74 -19.06 9.36
N CYS A 496 7.47 -17.77 9.43
CA CYS A 496 7.90 -16.88 10.53
C CYS A 496 6.87 -15.74 10.66
N SER A 497 5.92 -15.91 11.59
CA SER A 497 4.88 -14.91 11.83
C SER A 497 4.54 -14.79 13.31
N MET A 498 4.29 -13.56 13.76
CA MET A 498 3.82 -13.23 15.10
C MET A 498 2.36 -12.81 15.07
N ILE A 499 1.56 -13.38 15.98
CA ILE A 499 0.13 -13.17 16.09
C ILE A 499 -0.20 -12.84 17.56
N PRO A 500 -0.91 -11.75 17.86
CA PRO A 500 -1.39 -11.52 19.22
C PRO A 500 -2.31 -12.69 19.66
N ALA A 501 -2.12 -13.23 20.86
CA ALA A 501 -2.88 -14.40 21.33
C ALA A 501 -4.40 -14.16 21.30
N LYS A 502 -4.84 -12.92 21.61
CA LYS A 502 -6.24 -12.51 21.51
C LYS A 502 -6.80 -12.60 20.08
N VAL A 503 -5.98 -12.35 19.06
CA VAL A 503 -6.37 -12.44 17.64
C VAL A 503 -6.47 -13.89 17.23
N TRP A 504 -5.50 -14.73 17.61
CA TRP A 504 -5.54 -16.18 17.40
C TRP A 504 -6.82 -16.80 17.97
N GLN A 505 -7.12 -16.51 19.24
CA GLN A 505 -8.31 -16.98 19.93
C GLN A 505 -9.60 -16.47 19.26
N ALA A 506 -9.67 -15.19 18.93
CA ALA A 506 -10.86 -14.62 18.29
C ALA A 506 -11.12 -15.24 16.91
N LEU A 507 -10.07 -15.58 16.15
CA LEU A 507 -10.17 -16.18 14.82
C LEU A 507 -10.38 -17.70 14.86
N GLY A 508 -10.16 -18.35 16.00
CA GLY A 508 -10.32 -19.80 16.14
C GLY A 508 -9.17 -20.60 15.53
N GLY A 509 -7.97 -20.02 15.43
CA GLY A 509 -6.80 -20.67 14.84
C GLY A 509 -6.90 -20.88 13.33
N TYR A 510 -6.10 -21.82 12.81
CA TYR A 510 -6.10 -22.22 11.40
C TYR A 510 -7.33 -23.06 11.07
N ASP A 511 -7.83 -22.91 9.83
CA ASP A 511 -8.92 -23.73 9.32
C ASP A 511 -8.41 -25.14 9.02
N GLU A 512 -8.91 -26.11 9.77
CA GLU A 512 -8.49 -27.51 9.64
C GLU A 512 -8.92 -28.15 8.31
N ASN A 513 -9.77 -27.50 7.52
CA ASN A 513 -10.08 -27.91 6.14
C ASN A 513 -8.99 -27.52 5.13
N LEU A 514 -8.03 -26.67 5.52
CA LEU A 514 -6.83 -26.35 4.78
C LEU A 514 -5.66 -27.12 5.39
N ALA A 515 -5.51 -28.39 5.00
CA ALA A 515 -4.70 -29.34 5.73
C ALA A 515 -3.19 -29.19 5.50
N ILE A 516 -2.77 -28.71 4.32
CA ILE A 516 -1.38 -28.66 3.88
C ILE A 516 -0.96 -27.22 3.54
N ASP A 517 -1.70 -26.55 2.65
CA ASP A 517 -1.36 -25.22 2.13
C ASP A 517 -2.41 -24.17 2.46
N LEU A 518 -2.05 -22.89 2.27
CA LEU A 518 -2.94 -21.71 2.33
C LEU A 518 -3.61 -21.46 3.69
N ASN A 519 -3.32 -22.25 4.72
CA ASN A 519 -3.86 -22.08 6.07
C ASN A 519 -3.44 -20.75 6.70
N ASP A 520 -2.20 -20.33 6.48
CA ASP A 520 -1.63 -19.03 6.87
C ASP A 520 -2.26 -17.87 6.09
N VAL A 521 -2.42 -18.03 4.78
CA VAL A 521 -3.05 -17.03 3.89
C VAL A 521 -4.53 -16.85 4.25
N ASP A 522 -5.27 -17.94 4.50
CA ASP A 522 -6.66 -17.90 4.96
C ASP A 522 -6.78 -17.19 6.31
N PHE A 523 -5.89 -17.51 7.25
CA PHE A 523 -5.88 -16.84 8.56
C PHE A 523 -5.67 -15.33 8.41
N CYS A 524 -4.71 -14.91 7.57
CA CYS A 524 -4.46 -13.51 7.28
C CYS A 524 -5.68 -12.81 6.65
N LEU A 525 -6.36 -13.46 5.71
CA LEU A 525 -7.57 -12.93 5.08
C LEU A 525 -8.75 -12.83 6.06
N ARG A 526 -8.94 -13.81 6.95
CA ARG A 526 -9.93 -13.71 8.04
C ARG A 526 -9.60 -12.58 9.02
N ALA A 527 -8.33 -12.34 9.31
CA ALA A 527 -7.91 -11.18 10.10
C ALA A 527 -8.26 -9.87 9.37
N PHE A 528 -7.96 -9.80 8.06
CA PHE A 528 -8.27 -8.65 7.20
C PHE A 528 -9.77 -8.34 7.13
N GLU A 529 -10.64 -9.35 6.98
CA GLU A 529 -12.11 -9.15 6.99
C GLU A 529 -12.64 -8.59 8.31
N ARG A 530 -11.89 -8.73 9.40
CA ARG A 530 -12.20 -8.13 10.71
C ARG A 530 -11.59 -6.75 10.92
N GLY A 531 -11.04 -6.15 9.86
CA GLY A 531 -10.39 -4.85 9.91
C GLY A 531 -9.01 -4.87 10.58
N LEU A 532 -8.42 -6.05 10.78
CA LEU A 532 -7.04 -6.17 11.26
C LEU A 532 -6.07 -6.11 10.08
N ARG A 533 -4.95 -5.44 10.28
CA ARG A 533 -3.89 -5.32 9.28
C ARG A 533 -2.87 -6.43 9.44
N VAL A 534 -2.33 -6.88 8.32
CA VAL A 534 -1.19 -7.79 8.26
C VAL A 534 0.03 -6.98 7.85
N VAL A 535 1.15 -7.17 8.54
CA VAL A 535 2.38 -6.38 8.36
C VAL A 535 3.53 -7.29 7.98
N TYR A 536 4.26 -6.90 6.95
CA TYR A 536 5.59 -7.41 6.64
C TYR A 536 6.63 -6.48 7.26
N ASN A 537 7.53 -7.01 8.10
CA ASN A 537 8.65 -6.27 8.66
C ASN A 537 10.00 -6.83 8.15
N PRO A 538 10.70 -6.13 7.23
CA PRO A 538 11.97 -6.58 6.68
C PRO A 538 13.14 -6.55 7.68
N SER A 539 12.99 -5.89 8.83
CA SER A 539 14.02 -5.86 9.87
C SER A 539 14.13 -7.18 10.63
N CYS A 540 13.08 -8.00 10.63
CA CYS A 540 13.14 -9.40 11.05
C CYS A 540 13.56 -10.26 9.85
N GLU A 541 14.87 -10.51 9.67
CA GLU A 541 15.41 -11.35 8.58
C GLU A 541 15.89 -12.70 9.15
N LEU A 542 15.34 -13.80 8.65
CA LEU A 542 15.75 -15.17 8.97
C LEU A 542 16.11 -15.94 7.69
N VAL A 543 16.95 -16.97 7.83
CA VAL A 543 17.26 -17.91 6.74
C VAL A 543 16.28 -19.08 6.80
N HIS A 544 15.78 -19.50 5.64
CA HIS A 544 14.88 -20.64 5.45
C HIS A 544 15.56 -21.68 4.53
N PHE A 545 15.77 -22.90 5.02
CA PHE A 545 16.49 -23.96 4.30
C PHE A 545 15.68 -24.69 3.24
N HIS A 546 14.39 -24.37 3.10
CA HIS A 546 13.49 -25.00 2.15
C HIS A 546 14.13 -25.10 0.76
N GLN A 547 14.21 -26.32 0.21
CA GLN A 547 14.85 -26.55 -1.09
C GLN A 547 14.10 -25.74 -2.16
N GLY A 548 14.81 -24.77 -2.76
CA GLY A 548 14.28 -23.72 -3.65
C GLY A 548 13.61 -24.18 -4.96
N THR A 549 13.29 -25.46 -5.11
CA THR A 549 12.55 -26.03 -6.24
C THR A 549 11.15 -26.52 -5.88
N MET A 550 10.82 -26.63 -4.59
CA MET A 550 9.52 -27.10 -4.14
C MET A 550 8.60 -25.93 -3.78
N SER A 551 7.80 -25.55 -4.78
CA SER A 551 6.44 -25.00 -4.71
C SER A 551 6.24 -23.47 -4.53
N HIS A 552 6.37 -22.71 -5.62
CA HIS A 552 5.54 -21.49 -5.84
C HIS A 552 4.08 -21.82 -6.12
N ARG A 553 3.76 -23.11 -6.25
CA ARG A 553 2.44 -23.61 -6.59
C ARG A 553 1.83 -24.21 -5.34
N ILE A 554 0.55 -23.94 -5.15
CA ILE A 554 -0.27 -24.64 -4.16
C ILE A 554 -0.16 -26.14 -4.45
N GLN A 555 0.34 -26.91 -3.47
CA GLN A 555 0.63 -28.33 -3.61
C GLN A 555 -0.65 -29.18 -3.51
N SER A 556 -1.59 -28.76 -2.65
CA SER A 556 -2.84 -29.46 -2.38
C SER A 556 -4.00 -28.93 -3.25
N PRO A 557 -4.50 -29.71 -4.24
CA PRO A 557 -5.66 -29.33 -5.02
C PRO A 557 -6.94 -29.19 -4.17
N ALA A 558 -7.05 -29.97 -3.08
CA ALA A 558 -8.17 -29.89 -2.16
C ALA A 558 -8.17 -28.57 -1.37
N ASP A 559 -7.02 -28.18 -0.82
CA ASP A 559 -6.90 -26.90 -0.10
C ASP A 559 -7.12 -25.73 -1.05
N ARG A 560 -6.63 -25.85 -2.29
CA ARG A 560 -6.89 -24.89 -3.35
C ARG A 560 -8.40 -24.68 -3.58
N GLU A 561 -9.16 -25.76 -3.70
CA GLU A 561 -10.60 -25.71 -3.93
C GLU A 561 -11.33 -25.04 -2.75
N VAL A 562 -11.03 -25.49 -1.53
CA VAL A 562 -11.59 -24.91 -0.29
C VAL A 562 -11.28 -23.42 -0.21
N PHE A 563 -10.02 -23.04 -0.41
CA PHE A 563 -9.57 -21.66 -0.34
C PHE A 563 -10.27 -20.77 -1.38
N PHE A 564 -10.29 -21.16 -2.65
CA PHE A 564 -10.90 -20.32 -3.70
C PHE A 564 -12.42 -20.29 -3.66
N SER A 565 -13.07 -21.32 -3.10
CA SER A 565 -14.51 -21.26 -2.83
C SER A 565 -14.87 -20.11 -1.88
N ARG A 566 -13.97 -19.76 -0.96
CA ARG A 566 -14.13 -18.67 0.01
C ARG A 566 -13.57 -17.34 -0.49
N TRP A 567 -12.38 -17.34 -1.08
CA TRP A 567 -11.56 -16.12 -1.27
C TRP A 567 -11.39 -15.64 -2.71
N SER A 568 -12.12 -16.20 -3.67
CA SER A 568 -12.01 -15.85 -5.11
C SER A 568 -12.15 -14.36 -5.44
N ASN A 569 -12.78 -13.55 -4.59
CA ASN A 569 -12.89 -12.10 -4.78
C ASN A 569 -11.58 -11.36 -4.48
N TYR A 570 -10.87 -11.74 -3.41
CA TYR A 570 -9.58 -11.15 -3.04
C TYR A 570 -8.45 -11.60 -3.98
N ALA A 571 -8.58 -12.81 -4.52
CA ALA A 571 -7.59 -13.39 -5.43
C ALA A 571 -7.40 -12.59 -6.75
N LYS A 572 -8.29 -11.64 -7.05
CA LYS A 572 -8.24 -10.80 -8.26
C LYS A 572 -7.44 -9.51 -8.07
N TYR A 573 -7.24 -9.06 -6.83
CA TYR A 573 -6.67 -7.75 -6.55
C TYR A 573 -6.17 -7.67 -5.11
N ASP A 574 -4.86 -7.45 -4.94
CA ASP A 574 -4.26 -7.09 -3.66
C ASP A 574 -4.17 -5.55 -3.56
N PRO A 575 -4.83 -4.91 -2.58
CA PRO A 575 -4.84 -3.45 -2.43
C PRO A 575 -3.46 -2.87 -2.09
N PHE A 576 -2.58 -3.68 -1.49
CA PHE A 576 -1.27 -3.23 -1.03
C PHE A 576 -0.15 -3.47 -2.04
N VAL A 577 -0.42 -4.23 -3.10
CA VAL A 577 0.47 -4.32 -4.26
C VAL A 577 0.08 -3.22 -5.23
N ASN A 578 1.08 -2.57 -5.83
CA ASN A 578 0.81 -1.47 -6.74
C ASN A 578 0.00 -1.99 -7.94
N GLY A 579 -0.76 -1.09 -8.57
CA GLY A 579 -1.50 -1.38 -9.81
C GLY A 579 -0.59 -1.88 -10.94
N PRO A 580 -1.03 -1.92 -12.21
CA PRO A 580 -0.49 -2.76 -13.27
C PRO A 580 1.04 -2.91 -13.33
N ALA A 581 1.86 -1.95 -12.94
CA ALA A 581 3.31 -2.12 -12.76
C ALA A 581 3.75 -3.32 -11.89
N GLU A 582 3.09 -3.77 -10.81
CA GLU A 582 3.49 -5.01 -10.09
C GLU A 582 2.72 -6.26 -10.58
N GLN A 583 1.61 -6.07 -11.30
CA GLN A 583 0.83 -7.13 -11.95
C GLN A 583 1.29 -7.44 -13.39
N LEU A 584 2.02 -6.50 -14.00
CA LEU A 584 2.66 -6.45 -15.33
C LEU A 584 4.17 -6.21 -15.21
N LEU A 585 4.73 -6.06 -14.01
CA LEU A 585 6.10 -6.52 -13.83
C LEU A 585 5.98 -7.99 -14.18
N ASP A 586 6.39 -8.28 -15.40
CA ASP A 586 6.81 -9.59 -15.83
C ASP A 586 7.63 -10.12 -14.65
N VAL A 587 6.94 -10.86 -13.79
CA VAL A 587 7.45 -12.13 -13.31
C VAL A 587 7.68 -12.86 -14.60
N ASP A 588 8.84 -12.58 -15.22
CA ASP A 588 9.39 -13.35 -16.31
C ASP A 588 9.38 -14.75 -15.74
N PHE A 589 8.34 -15.49 -16.11
CA PHE A 589 8.42 -16.92 -16.15
C PHE A 589 9.53 -17.15 -17.17
N VAL A 590 10.76 -17.29 -16.66
CA VAL A 590 11.76 -18.11 -17.32
C VAL A 590 11.11 -19.48 -17.45
N PHE A 591 10.46 -19.70 -18.58
CA PHE A 591 10.21 -21.03 -19.11
C PHE A 591 11.49 -21.52 -19.77
#